data_AF-R7P707-F1
#
_entry.id   AF-R7P707-F1
#
_cell.length_a   1.000
_cell.length_b   1.000
_cell.length_c   1.000
_cell.angle_alpha   90.00
_cell.angle_beta   90.00
_cell.angle_gamma   90.00
#
_symmetry.space_group_name_H-M   'P 1'
#
loop_
_entity.id
_entity.type
_entity.pdbx_description
1 polymer ?
#
loop_
_entity_poly.entity_id
_entity_poly.type
_entity_poly.pdbx_seq_one_letter_code
_entity_poly.pdbx_strand_id
1 'polypeptide(L)'
;MKSGFVSIIGRPNVGKSTLINTIIDKKVAITSDVSGTTRNIIQGIYNDKDTQIVFVDTPGIHKPINRLGKVLNKEALAQAKDVDLILFVVDVASGIGKGDKFILDLLKNSDVPVILVLNKIDAISEEKLFKTISEYKDIYPFVEVVPTSGLKNDNVDHLISVIKKYLHDEVRYFPEEYYTSSSIKFMASEIVREKLLQVTEDEIPHSITCYTTSYEEKKDIVNISVDIIVDRDNIKRIIIGKNGSRLKMVGTLARSEIEKELVGKKVYLETYVKTIKNWKDKERYLIDLGFIEKNE
;
A
#
# COMPACT_ATOMS: atom_id res chain seq x y z
N MET A 1 18.78 1.30 20.96
CA MET A 1 17.65 1.53 20.04
C MET A 1 17.62 0.35 19.11
N LYS A 2 16.47 -0.31 18.92
CA LYS A 2 16.32 -1.42 17.98
C LYS A 2 15.74 -0.91 16.66
N SER A 3 16.16 -1.47 15.54
CA SER A 3 15.56 -1.15 14.26
C SER A 3 15.61 -2.31 13.28
N GLY A 4 14.87 -2.15 12.19
CA GLY A 4 14.88 -3.12 11.10
C GLY A 4 13.73 -2.91 10.12
N PHE A 5 13.72 -3.75 9.09
CA PHE A 5 12.75 -3.75 8.02
C PHE A 5 11.76 -4.90 8.18
N VAL A 6 10.48 -4.58 7.99
CA VAL A 6 9.38 -5.54 8.15
C VAL A 6 8.56 -5.56 6.88
N SER A 7 8.56 -6.70 6.19
CA SER A 7 7.73 -6.87 4.98
C SER A 7 6.30 -7.21 5.35
N ILE A 8 5.33 -6.57 4.72
CA ILE A 8 3.91 -6.90 4.90
C ILE A 8 3.41 -7.56 3.62
N ILE A 9 3.00 -8.81 3.75
CA ILE A 9 2.53 -9.62 2.64
C ILE A 9 1.18 -10.26 2.95
N GLY A 10 0.47 -10.63 1.90
CA GLY A 10 -0.87 -11.18 2.00
C GLY A 10 -1.63 -10.93 0.71
N ARG A 11 -2.66 -11.72 0.45
CA ARG A 11 -3.46 -11.56 -0.76
C ARG A 11 -4.12 -10.16 -0.81
N PRO A 12 -4.63 -9.72 -1.98
CA PRO A 12 -5.35 -8.46 -2.05
C PRO A 12 -6.51 -8.38 -1.05
N ASN A 13 -6.81 -7.17 -0.58
CA ASN A 13 -7.95 -6.84 0.29
C ASN A 13 -7.95 -7.44 1.72
N VAL A 14 -6.84 -8.03 2.17
CA VAL A 14 -6.70 -8.50 3.57
C VAL A 14 -6.49 -7.38 4.59
N GLY A 15 -6.39 -6.12 4.14
CA GLY A 15 -6.25 -4.96 5.01
C GLY A 15 -4.81 -4.56 5.36
N LYS A 16 -3.82 -4.92 4.54
CA LYS A 16 -2.40 -4.52 4.71
C LYS A 16 -2.24 -3.02 4.88
N SER A 17 -2.68 -2.24 3.89
CA SER A 17 -2.53 -0.78 3.89
C SER A 17 -3.32 -0.11 5.02
N THR A 18 -4.48 -0.66 5.39
CA THR A 18 -5.23 -0.21 6.58
C THR A 18 -4.43 -0.43 7.85
N LEU A 19 -3.88 -1.63 8.03
CA LEU A 19 -3.06 -1.95 9.19
C LEU A 19 -1.81 -1.06 9.27
N ILE A 20 -1.13 -0.81 8.15
CA ILE A 20 0.02 0.12 8.08
C ILE A 20 -0.42 1.52 8.51
N ASN A 21 -1.46 2.07 7.89
CA ASN A 21 -1.90 3.43 8.23
C ASN A 21 -2.28 3.56 9.71
N THR A 22 -2.87 2.52 10.29
CA THR A 22 -3.19 2.47 11.73
C THR A 22 -1.94 2.39 12.60
N ILE A 23 -0.96 1.55 12.26
CA ILE A 23 0.31 1.47 13.00
C ILE A 23 1.06 2.81 12.97
N ILE A 24 1.09 3.47 11.81
CA ILE A 24 1.80 4.75 11.64
C ILE A 24 1.00 5.94 12.18
N ASP A 25 -0.30 5.77 12.44
CA ASP A 25 -1.25 6.85 12.76
C ASP A 25 -1.24 8.00 11.72
N LYS A 26 -0.98 7.65 10.45
CA LYS A 26 -0.94 8.57 9.31
C LYS A 26 -1.35 7.85 8.03
N LYS A 27 -1.81 8.63 7.05
CA LYS A 27 -2.03 8.13 5.68
C LYS A 27 -0.67 7.94 4.98
N VAL A 28 -0.23 6.68 4.89
CA VAL A 28 1.01 6.29 4.20
C VAL A 28 0.70 5.55 2.90
N ALA A 29 -0.24 4.62 2.94
CA ALA A 29 -0.63 3.81 1.79
C ALA A 29 -2.11 4.04 1.43
N ILE A 30 -2.43 3.93 0.13
CA ILE A 30 -3.82 4.00 -0.32
C ILE A 30 -4.60 2.74 0.07
N THR A 31 -5.90 2.90 0.26
CA THR A 31 -6.84 1.86 0.65
C THR A 31 -7.98 1.77 -0.35
N SER A 32 -8.23 0.57 -0.89
CA SER A 32 -9.33 0.32 -1.81
C SER A 32 -9.65 -1.18 -1.84
N ASP A 33 -10.91 -1.50 -2.12
CA ASP A 33 -11.38 -2.87 -2.33
C ASP A 33 -10.99 -3.44 -3.70
N VAL A 34 -10.40 -2.62 -4.57
CA VAL A 34 -9.84 -3.10 -5.83
C VAL A 34 -8.59 -3.92 -5.53
N SER A 35 -8.49 -5.10 -6.14
CA SER A 35 -7.29 -5.93 -6.01
C SER A 35 -6.06 -5.29 -6.69
N GLY A 36 -4.87 -5.46 -6.09
CA GLY A 36 -3.61 -5.00 -6.70
C GLY A 36 -3.45 -3.47 -6.72
N THR A 37 -3.89 -2.79 -5.66
CA THR A 37 -3.82 -1.34 -5.52
C THR A 37 -2.40 -0.81 -5.33
N THR A 38 -1.55 -1.46 -4.54
CA THR A 38 -0.15 -1.06 -4.34
C THR A 38 0.67 -1.39 -5.59
N ARG A 39 1.15 -0.35 -6.28
CA ARG A 39 1.99 -0.46 -7.49
C ARG A 39 3.36 0.18 -7.34
N ASN A 40 3.63 0.81 -6.21
CA ASN A 40 4.93 1.35 -5.87
C ASN A 40 5.26 0.83 -4.48
N ILE A 41 6.53 0.65 -4.18
CA ILE A 41 6.95 0.33 -2.82
C ILE A 41 6.64 1.54 -1.95
N ILE A 42 5.85 1.33 -0.90
CA ILE A 42 5.57 2.35 0.09
C ILE A 42 6.22 1.90 1.39
N GLN A 43 7.07 2.75 1.95
CA GLN A 43 7.62 2.51 3.28
C GLN A 43 6.85 3.31 4.32
N GLY A 44 6.33 2.62 5.33
CA GLY A 44 5.79 3.24 6.54
C GLY A 44 6.83 3.19 7.65
N ILE A 45 7.09 4.30 8.30
CA ILE A 45 8.15 4.42 9.31
C ILE A 45 7.47 4.66 10.65
N TYR A 46 7.54 3.65 11.53
CA TYR A 46 7.07 3.76 12.89
C TYR A 46 8.26 4.09 13.79
N ASN A 47 8.14 5.18 14.55
CA ASN A 47 9.14 5.60 15.52
C ASN A 47 8.54 5.50 16.94
N ASP A 48 9.31 4.89 17.84
CA ASP A 48 9.11 4.92 19.28
C ASP A 48 10.44 5.35 19.95
N LYS A 49 10.41 5.60 21.26
CA LYS A 49 11.55 6.10 22.06
C LYS A 49 12.83 5.29 21.85
N ASP A 50 12.71 3.98 21.68
CA ASP A 50 13.84 3.05 21.58
C ASP A 50 13.79 2.15 20.35
N THR A 51 12.84 2.36 19.43
CA THR A 51 12.59 1.47 18.30
C THR A 51 12.26 2.24 17.02
N GLN A 52 12.82 1.84 15.88
CA GLN A 52 12.34 2.24 14.55
C GLN A 52 11.97 1.02 13.71
N ILE A 53 10.73 0.95 13.23
CA ILE A 53 10.24 -0.13 12.37
C ILE A 53 9.99 0.45 10.98
N VAL A 54 10.67 -0.08 9.96
CA VAL A 54 10.43 0.30 8.57
C VAL A 54 9.58 -0.76 7.89
N PHE A 55 8.28 -0.50 7.80
CA PHE A 55 7.35 -1.36 7.08
C PHE A 55 7.54 -1.18 5.58
N VAL A 56 7.67 -2.28 4.85
CA VAL A 56 7.77 -2.29 3.39
C VAL A 56 6.49 -2.91 2.83
N ASP A 57 5.59 -2.07 2.30
CA ASP A 57 4.42 -2.55 1.54
C ASP A 57 4.88 -2.85 0.11
N THR A 58 5.12 -4.13 -0.17
CA THR A 58 5.49 -4.58 -1.51
C THR A 58 4.23 -4.80 -2.35
N PRO A 59 4.23 -4.46 -3.65
CA PRO A 59 3.18 -4.88 -4.56
C PRO A 59 2.98 -6.41 -4.46
N GLY A 60 1.73 -6.87 -4.34
CA GLY A 60 1.46 -8.29 -4.14
C GLY A 60 2.02 -9.17 -5.27
N ILE A 61 2.80 -10.21 -4.94
CA ILE A 61 3.39 -11.13 -5.91
C ILE A 61 2.27 -11.96 -6.58
N HIS A 62 2.15 -11.84 -7.90
CA HIS A 62 1.18 -12.59 -8.72
C HIS A 62 1.78 -12.97 -10.07
N LYS A 63 1.13 -13.84 -10.85
CA LYS A 63 1.61 -14.16 -12.21
C LYS A 63 1.55 -12.90 -13.09
N PRO A 64 2.68 -12.38 -13.61
CA PRO A 64 2.71 -11.08 -14.27
C PRO A 64 2.09 -11.17 -15.68
N ILE A 65 1.17 -10.25 -15.99
CA ILE A 65 0.43 -10.21 -17.27
C ILE A 65 1.08 -9.21 -18.26
N ASN A 66 1.83 -8.22 -17.76
CA ASN A 66 2.47 -7.17 -18.57
C ASN A 66 3.86 -6.80 -18.01
N ARG A 67 4.57 -5.87 -18.68
CA ARG A 67 5.93 -5.46 -18.26
C ARG A 67 5.94 -4.82 -16.88
N LEU A 68 4.96 -3.96 -16.57
CA LEU A 68 4.78 -3.40 -15.22
C LEU A 68 4.72 -4.52 -14.16
N GLY A 69 3.86 -5.53 -14.33
CA GLY A 69 3.76 -6.65 -13.38
C GLY A 69 5.08 -7.42 -13.19
N LYS A 70 5.90 -7.55 -14.24
CA LYS A 70 7.24 -8.15 -14.11
C LYS A 70 8.19 -7.28 -13.28
N VAL A 71 8.17 -5.96 -13.48
CA VAL A 71 8.96 -5.00 -12.69
C VAL A 71 8.53 -5.04 -11.22
N LEU A 72 7.22 -4.93 -10.96
CA LEU A 72 6.67 -4.97 -9.60
C LEU A 72 7.02 -6.26 -8.85
N ASN A 73 6.93 -7.42 -9.53
CA ASN A 73 7.34 -8.68 -8.93
C ASN A 73 8.84 -8.74 -8.64
N LYS A 74 9.68 -8.22 -9.55
CA LYS A 74 11.14 -8.20 -9.37
C LYS A 74 11.52 -7.34 -8.16
N GLU A 75 10.91 -6.17 -8.02
CA GLU A 75 11.12 -5.27 -6.89
C GLU A 75 10.64 -5.89 -5.57
N ALA A 76 9.44 -6.47 -5.55
CA ALA A 76 8.91 -7.16 -4.37
C ALA A 76 9.82 -8.33 -3.94
N LEU A 77 10.34 -9.12 -4.89
CA LEU A 77 11.24 -10.24 -4.61
C LEU A 77 12.65 -9.81 -4.20
N ALA A 78 13.15 -8.68 -4.69
CA ALA A 78 14.45 -8.14 -4.28
C ALA A 78 14.40 -7.71 -2.81
N GLN A 79 13.34 -7.00 -2.41
CA GLN A 79 13.19 -6.51 -1.04
C GLN A 79 12.84 -7.60 -0.03
N ALA A 80 12.13 -8.65 -0.45
CA ALA A 80 11.80 -9.78 0.43
C ALA A 80 13.03 -10.56 0.93
N LYS A 81 14.22 -10.36 0.34
CA LYS A 81 15.46 -11.03 0.75
C LYS A 81 16.22 -10.32 1.88
N ASP A 82 15.89 -9.06 2.17
CA ASP A 82 16.66 -8.20 3.07
C ASP A 82 15.80 -7.62 4.22
N VAL A 83 14.76 -8.35 4.65
CA VAL A 83 13.92 -7.94 5.81
C VAL A 83 14.18 -8.83 7.02
N ASP A 84 14.09 -8.25 8.21
CA ASP A 84 14.25 -8.95 9.49
C ASP A 84 13.05 -9.85 9.81
N LEU A 85 11.87 -9.47 9.32
CA LEU A 85 10.60 -10.08 9.68
C LEU A 85 9.57 -9.95 8.56
N ILE A 86 8.74 -10.98 8.42
CA ILE A 86 7.60 -10.97 7.51
C ILE A 86 6.30 -11.01 8.32
N LEU A 87 5.40 -10.05 8.07
CA LEU A 87 4.01 -10.11 8.51
C LEU A 87 3.16 -10.71 7.40
N PHE A 88 2.69 -11.94 7.61
CA PHE A 88 1.71 -12.56 6.72
C PHE A 88 0.30 -12.23 7.19
N VAL A 89 -0.31 -11.23 6.54
CA VAL A 89 -1.63 -10.71 6.87
C VAL A 89 -2.71 -11.48 6.12
N VAL A 90 -3.70 -11.98 6.86
CA VAL A 90 -4.83 -12.72 6.31
C VAL A 90 -6.16 -12.11 6.76
N ASP A 91 -7.19 -12.26 5.94
CA ASP A 91 -8.56 -11.86 6.27
C ASP A 91 -9.28 -13.05 6.91
N VAL A 92 -9.50 -12.98 8.22
CA VAL A 92 -10.16 -14.06 8.98
C VAL A 92 -11.65 -14.23 8.63
N ALA A 93 -12.31 -13.17 8.16
CA ALA A 93 -13.71 -13.24 7.77
C ALA A 93 -13.89 -14.10 6.52
N SER A 94 -12.96 -13.94 5.57
CA SER A 94 -12.94 -14.66 4.30
C SER A 94 -12.41 -16.11 4.38
N GLY A 95 -11.68 -16.46 5.45
CA GLY A 95 -11.04 -17.77 5.61
C GLY A 95 -9.85 -18.02 4.67
N ILE A 96 -9.32 -19.24 4.72
CA ILE A 96 -8.10 -19.64 4.00
C ILE A 96 -8.37 -19.79 2.49
N GLY A 97 -7.80 -18.89 1.69
CA GLY A 97 -7.92 -18.88 0.25
C GLY A 97 -6.75 -19.55 -0.49
N LYS A 98 -6.91 -19.75 -1.81
CA LYS A 98 -5.82 -20.22 -2.69
C LYS A 98 -4.62 -19.26 -2.71
N GLY A 99 -4.88 -17.95 -2.62
CA GLY A 99 -3.83 -16.93 -2.56
C GLY A 99 -2.99 -17.05 -1.29
N ASP A 100 -3.62 -17.38 -0.16
CA ASP A 100 -2.91 -17.59 1.11
C ASP A 100 -1.99 -18.80 1.02
N LYS A 101 -2.50 -19.93 0.50
CA LYS A 101 -1.69 -21.15 0.26
C LYS A 101 -0.52 -20.91 -0.68
N PHE A 102 -0.72 -20.13 -1.75
CA PHE A 102 0.35 -19.79 -2.69
C PHE A 102 1.46 -18.98 -2.02
N ILE A 103 1.11 -17.96 -1.23
CA ILE A 103 2.08 -17.16 -0.49
C ILE A 103 2.84 -18.02 0.53
N LEU A 104 2.13 -18.87 1.28
CA LEU A 104 2.75 -19.78 2.24
C LEU A 104 3.73 -20.75 1.58
N ASP A 105 3.44 -21.23 0.38
CA ASP A 105 4.36 -22.10 -0.35
C ASP A 105 5.64 -21.39 -0.78
N LEU A 106 5.55 -20.10 -1.15
CA LEU A 106 6.73 -19.27 -1.41
C LEU A 106 7.56 -19.06 -0.13
N LEU A 107 6.90 -18.82 1.00
CA LEU A 107 7.54 -18.58 2.30
C LEU A 107 8.26 -19.79 2.88
N LYS A 108 7.94 -21.02 2.44
CA LYS A 108 8.65 -22.23 2.89
C LYS A 108 10.14 -22.23 2.52
N ASN A 109 10.51 -21.46 1.49
CA ASN A 109 11.89 -21.34 1.02
C ASN A 109 12.61 -20.11 1.59
N SER A 110 12.03 -19.45 2.60
CA SER A 110 12.57 -18.26 3.24
C SER A 110 13.05 -18.61 4.65
N ASP A 111 14.25 -18.15 5.01
CA ASP A 111 14.79 -18.27 6.37
C ASP A 111 14.33 -17.13 7.29
N VAL A 112 13.66 -16.12 6.73
CA VAL A 112 13.14 -14.96 7.48
C VAL A 112 11.97 -15.40 8.37
N PRO A 113 11.94 -15.02 9.66
CA PRO A 113 10.82 -15.33 10.55
C PRO A 113 9.50 -14.73 10.05
N VAL A 114 8.42 -15.50 10.17
CA VAL A 114 7.08 -15.10 9.71
C VAL A 114 6.09 -15.06 10.87
N ILE A 115 5.46 -13.91 11.08
CA ILE A 115 4.32 -13.73 11.98
C ILE A 115 3.03 -13.83 11.19
N LEU A 116 2.10 -14.67 11.65
CA LEU A 116 0.74 -14.67 11.12
C LEU A 116 -0.07 -13.54 11.75
N VAL A 117 -0.58 -12.62 10.93
CA VAL A 117 -1.46 -11.55 11.36
C VAL A 117 -2.89 -11.84 10.88
N LEU A 118 -3.73 -12.24 11.82
CA LEU A 118 -5.14 -12.58 11.59
C LEU A 118 -5.96 -11.28 11.66
N ASN A 119 -6.12 -10.60 10.53
CA ASN A 119 -6.74 -9.28 10.46
C ASN A 119 -8.25 -9.34 10.22
N LYS A 120 -8.95 -8.26 10.61
CA LYS A 120 -10.43 -8.10 10.56
C LYS A 120 -11.17 -8.97 11.57
N ILE A 121 -10.61 -9.14 12.78
CA ILE A 121 -11.26 -9.89 13.86
C ILE A 121 -12.60 -9.28 14.30
N ASP A 122 -12.81 -7.99 14.03
CA ASP A 122 -14.07 -7.29 14.28
C ASP A 122 -15.26 -7.82 13.46
N ALA A 123 -14.99 -8.64 12.43
CA ALA A 123 -16.01 -9.21 11.56
C ALA A 123 -16.34 -10.69 11.86
N ILE A 124 -15.77 -11.30 12.90
CA ILE A 124 -15.98 -12.73 13.23
C ILE A 124 -16.20 -12.99 14.72
N SER A 125 -16.70 -14.18 15.04
CA SER A 125 -16.79 -14.67 16.42
C SER A 125 -15.45 -15.24 16.92
N GLU A 126 -15.30 -15.29 18.24
CA GLU A 126 -14.14 -15.86 18.91
C GLU A 126 -13.93 -17.36 18.57
N GLU A 127 -15.01 -18.14 18.49
CA GLU A 127 -14.97 -19.54 18.08
C GLU A 127 -14.38 -19.72 16.67
N LYS A 128 -14.81 -18.88 15.71
CA LYS A 128 -14.28 -18.90 14.35
C LYS A 128 -12.81 -18.50 14.34
N LEU A 129 -12.41 -17.53 15.16
CA LEU A 129 -11.02 -17.10 15.28
C LEU A 129 -10.11 -18.25 15.75
N PHE A 130 -10.48 -18.94 16.85
CA PHE A 130 -9.72 -20.07 17.35
C PHE A 130 -9.58 -21.20 16.33
N LYS A 131 -10.67 -21.50 15.61
CA LYS A 131 -10.63 -22.48 14.53
C LYS A 131 -9.63 -22.08 13.44
N THR A 132 -9.68 -20.83 12.98
CA THR A 132 -8.76 -20.33 11.94
C THR A 132 -7.30 -20.32 12.40
N ILE A 133 -7.02 -20.01 13.69
CA ILE A 133 -5.67 -20.12 14.26
C ILE A 133 -5.13 -21.54 14.12
N SER A 134 -5.92 -22.55 14.51
CA SER A 134 -5.51 -23.96 14.42
C SER A 134 -5.24 -24.37 12.97
N GLU A 135 -6.13 -24.02 12.03
CA GLU A 135 -5.98 -24.36 10.61
C GLU A 135 -4.69 -23.78 10.00
N TYR A 136 -4.31 -22.54 10.35
CA TYR A 136 -3.07 -21.96 9.84
C TYR A 136 -1.81 -22.56 10.48
N LYS A 137 -1.85 -22.88 11.78
CA LYS A 137 -0.72 -23.51 12.49
C LYS A 137 -0.35 -24.88 11.90
N ASP A 138 -1.33 -25.61 11.39
CA ASP A 138 -1.10 -26.91 10.73
C ASP A 138 -0.44 -26.77 9.34
N ILE A 139 -0.50 -25.58 8.72
CA ILE A 139 -0.01 -25.34 7.36
C ILE A 139 1.42 -24.79 7.34
N TYR A 140 1.77 -23.94 8.31
CA TYR A 140 3.06 -23.24 8.33
C TYR A 140 3.54 -22.96 9.76
N PRO A 141 4.85 -23.14 10.06
CA PRO A 141 5.41 -22.92 11.38
C PRO A 141 5.68 -21.43 11.63
N PHE A 142 4.64 -20.64 11.90
CA PHE A 142 4.80 -19.23 12.26
C PHE A 142 5.53 -19.07 13.60
N VAL A 143 6.36 -18.04 13.71
CA VAL A 143 7.06 -17.75 14.98
C VAL A 143 6.12 -17.17 16.03
N GLU A 144 5.11 -16.42 15.60
CA GLU A 144 4.07 -15.80 16.41
C GLU A 144 2.75 -15.74 15.63
N VAL A 145 1.62 -15.68 16.33
CA VAL A 145 0.28 -15.54 15.75
C VAL A 145 -0.45 -14.40 16.47
N VAL A 146 -0.80 -13.34 15.74
CA VAL A 146 -1.39 -12.13 16.32
C VAL A 146 -2.72 -11.80 15.65
N PRO A 147 -3.86 -11.91 16.36
CA PRO A 147 -5.15 -11.41 15.88
C PRO A 147 -5.21 -9.89 15.97
N THR A 148 -5.70 -9.21 14.92
CA THR A 148 -5.79 -7.74 14.89
C THR A 148 -7.06 -7.24 14.20
N SER A 149 -7.46 -6.00 14.50
CA SER A 149 -8.28 -5.20 13.60
C SER A 149 -7.58 -3.89 13.31
N GLY A 150 -7.01 -3.77 12.11
CA GLY A 150 -6.46 -2.49 11.64
C GLY A 150 -7.53 -1.40 11.59
N LEU A 151 -8.79 -1.75 11.29
CA LEU A 151 -9.89 -0.79 11.21
C LEU A 151 -10.30 -0.24 12.59
N LYS A 152 -10.28 -1.09 13.62
CA LYS A 152 -10.70 -0.73 14.98
C LYS A 152 -9.53 -0.35 15.89
N ASN A 153 -8.30 -0.39 15.37
CA ASN A 153 -7.07 -0.30 16.15
C ASN A 153 -7.04 -1.34 17.29
N ASP A 154 -7.53 -2.56 17.02
CA ASP A 154 -7.60 -3.64 18.00
C ASP A 154 -6.32 -4.50 17.93
N ASN A 155 -5.68 -4.69 19.08
CA ASN A 155 -4.47 -5.47 19.30
C ASN A 155 -3.23 -5.04 18.47
N VAL A 156 -3.24 -3.82 17.90
CA VAL A 156 -2.14 -3.29 17.07
C VAL A 156 -0.89 -3.01 17.91
N ASP A 157 -1.03 -2.46 19.11
CA ASP A 157 0.10 -2.21 20.02
C ASP A 157 0.82 -3.50 20.44
N HIS A 158 0.05 -4.59 20.58
CA HIS A 158 0.61 -5.91 20.84
C HIS A 158 1.40 -6.42 19.63
N LEU A 159 0.86 -6.28 18.41
CA LEU A 159 1.58 -6.63 17.18
C LEU A 159 2.93 -5.88 17.10
N ILE A 160 2.94 -4.57 17.37
CA ILE A 160 4.17 -3.75 17.42
C ILE A 160 5.15 -4.32 18.46
N SER A 161 4.67 -4.63 19.67
CA SER A 161 5.49 -5.20 20.74
C SER A 161 6.10 -6.56 20.38
N VAL A 162 5.36 -7.38 19.63
CA VAL A 162 5.87 -8.67 19.12
C VAL A 162 6.93 -8.44 18.05
N ILE A 163 6.69 -7.52 17.10
CA ILE A 163 7.66 -7.18 16.03
C ILE A 163 9.01 -6.75 16.62
N LYS A 164 9.00 -5.90 17.66
CA LYS A 164 10.20 -5.41 18.36
C LYS A 164 11.15 -6.51 18.85
N LYS A 165 10.66 -7.73 19.07
CA LYS A 165 11.48 -8.87 19.51
C LYS A 165 12.43 -9.36 18.42
N TYR A 166 12.10 -9.13 17.15
CA TYR A 166 12.81 -9.61 15.96
C TYR A 166 13.67 -8.55 15.28
N LEU A 167 13.72 -7.33 15.85
CA LEU A 167 14.55 -6.25 15.33
C LEU A 167 15.91 -6.27 16.02
N HIS A 168 16.97 -6.34 15.22
CA HIS A 168 18.33 -6.59 15.70
C HIS A 168 19.29 -5.44 15.43
N ASP A 169 18.97 -4.53 14.51
CA ASP A 169 19.85 -3.42 14.21
C ASP A 169 19.84 -2.36 15.31
N GLU A 170 20.95 -1.63 15.42
CA GLU A 170 21.13 -0.56 16.40
C GLU A 170 21.26 0.83 15.74
N VAL A 171 20.96 0.92 14.44
CA VAL A 171 21.06 2.15 13.65
C VAL A 171 19.70 2.78 13.42
N ARG A 172 19.62 4.10 13.33
CA ARG A 172 18.39 4.78 12.90
C ARG A 172 18.48 5.00 11.39
N TYR A 173 17.56 4.40 10.64
CA TYR A 173 17.51 4.48 9.16
C TYR A 173 16.93 5.80 8.67
N PHE A 174 15.96 6.36 9.39
CA PHE A 174 15.28 7.61 9.06
C PHE A 174 15.21 8.58 10.24
N PRO A 175 15.20 9.90 10.02
CA PRO A 175 14.92 10.88 11.07
C PRO A 175 13.57 10.62 11.79
N GLU A 176 13.42 11.10 13.02
CA GLU A 176 12.28 10.75 13.91
C GLU A 176 10.94 11.30 13.40
N GLU A 177 10.99 12.42 12.69
CA GLU A 177 9.85 13.10 12.11
C GLU A 177 9.30 12.41 10.85
N TYR A 178 10.04 11.44 10.30
CA TYR A 178 9.63 10.73 9.10
C TYR A 178 8.66 9.60 9.45
N TYR A 179 7.50 9.63 8.80
CA TYR A 179 6.48 8.58 8.88
C TYR A 179 6.38 7.77 7.57
N THR A 180 7.02 8.24 6.49
CA THR A 180 7.17 7.54 5.21
C THR A 180 8.39 8.07 4.45
N SER A 181 8.97 7.25 3.56
CA SER A 181 9.96 7.72 2.57
C SER A 181 9.33 8.33 1.32
N SER A 182 7.99 8.27 1.21
CA SER A 182 7.25 8.78 0.06
C SER A 182 7.23 10.30 0.03
N SER A 183 7.47 10.88 -1.16
CA SER A 183 7.32 12.33 -1.33
C SER A 183 5.85 12.78 -1.23
N ILE A 184 5.61 14.00 -0.77
CA ILE A 184 4.26 14.60 -0.74
C ILE A 184 3.63 14.62 -2.14
N LYS A 185 4.44 14.87 -3.18
CA LYS A 185 4.00 14.81 -4.59
C LYS A 185 3.43 13.44 -4.92
N PHE A 186 4.14 12.37 -4.56
CA PHE A 186 3.69 11.00 -4.77
C PHE A 186 2.39 10.71 -4.00
N MET A 187 2.35 11.05 -2.71
CA MET A 187 1.15 10.84 -1.88
C MET A 187 -0.08 11.57 -2.44
N ALA A 188 0.09 12.80 -2.96
CA ALA A 188 -1.00 13.56 -3.57
C ALA A 188 -1.56 12.86 -4.83
N SER A 189 -0.70 12.34 -5.70
CA SER A 189 -1.15 11.56 -6.87
C SER A 189 -1.82 10.25 -6.46
N GLU A 190 -1.33 9.60 -5.40
CA GLU A 190 -1.90 8.35 -4.91
C GLU A 190 -3.27 8.57 -4.27
N ILE A 191 -3.49 9.67 -3.55
CA ILE A 191 -4.83 10.03 -3.05
C ILE A 191 -5.81 10.24 -4.22
N VAL A 192 -5.41 10.95 -5.27
CA VAL A 192 -6.25 11.09 -6.48
C VAL A 192 -6.56 9.72 -7.08
N ARG A 193 -5.56 8.85 -7.18
CA ARG A 193 -5.73 7.49 -7.68
C ARG A 193 -6.68 6.68 -6.81
N GLU A 194 -6.57 6.74 -5.49
CA GLU A 194 -7.48 6.07 -4.56
C GLU A 194 -8.93 6.47 -4.81
N LYS A 195 -9.20 7.77 -4.98
CA LYS A 195 -10.57 8.25 -5.26
C LYS A 195 -11.08 7.76 -6.61
N LEU A 196 -10.22 7.62 -7.61
CA LEU A 196 -10.59 6.99 -8.88
C LEU A 196 -10.93 5.52 -8.70
N LEU A 197 -10.15 4.78 -7.92
CA LEU A 197 -10.39 3.36 -7.63
C LEU A 197 -11.73 3.13 -6.88
N GLN A 198 -12.15 4.08 -6.06
CA GLN A 198 -13.43 4.02 -5.33
C GLN A 198 -14.66 4.25 -6.22
N VAL A 199 -14.50 4.91 -7.37
CA VAL A 199 -15.62 5.35 -8.22
C VAL A 199 -15.58 4.75 -9.63
N THR A 200 -14.70 3.77 -9.83
CA THR A 200 -14.52 3.03 -11.07
C THR A 200 -14.48 1.53 -10.80
N GLU A 201 -14.96 0.75 -11.76
CA GLU A 201 -15.13 -0.70 -11.65
C GLU A 201 -14.49 -1.40 -12.87
N ASP A 202 -14.65 -2.72 -12.93
CA ASP A 202 -14.16 -3.58 -14.01
C ASP A 202 -12.65 -3.42 -14.27
N GLU A 203 -12.27 -3.25 -15.53
CA GLU A 203 -10.88 -3.13 -16.00
C GLU A 203 -10.29 -1.73 -15.85
N ILE A 204 -11.10 -0.74 -15.42
CA ILE A 204 -10.66 0.66 -15.34
C ILE A 204 -9.55 0.84 -14.29
N PRO A 205 -9.69 0.34 -13.05
CA PRO A 205 -8.62 0.41 -12.05
C PRO A 205 -7.25 -0.09 -12.53
N HIS A 206 -7.24 -1.13 -13.37
CA HIS A 206 -6.02 -1.72 -13.94
C HIS A 206 -5.42 -0.93 -15.12
N SER A 207 -6.11 0.12 -15.55
CA SER A 207 -5.79 0.91 -16.74
C SER A 207 -5.46 2.37 -16.44
N ILE A 208 -5.50 2.76 -15.16
CA ILE A 208 -5.19 4.12 -14.69
C ILE A 208 -3.90 4.18 -13.88
N THR A 209 -3.22 5.32 -13.93
CA THR A 209 -2.21 5.76 -12.94
C THR A 209 -2.30 7.27 -12.76
N CYS A 210 -1.74 7.81 -11.70
CA CYS A 210 -1.71 9.24 -11.43
C CYS A 210 -0.28 9.71 -11.21
N TYR A 211 0.04 10.93 -11.63
CA TYR A 211 1.35 11.52 -11.47
C TYR A 211 1.23 13.02 -11.16
N THR A 212 1.87 13.48 -10.09
CA THR A 212 1.86 14.89 -9.70
C THR A 212 2.89 15.65 -10.53
N THR A 213 2.42 16.49 -11.44
CA THR A 213 3.26 17.27 -12.36
C THR A 213 3.75 18.59 -11.75
N SER A 214 3.00 19.15 -10.82
CA SER A 214 3.35 20.40 -10.13
C SER A 214 2.94 20.36 -8.67
N TYR A 215 3.78 20.93 -7.82
CA TYR A 215 3.51 21.17 -6.40
C TYR A 215 4.18 22.48 -6.02
N GLU A 216 3.39 23.50 -5.72
CA GLU A 216 3.84 24.83 -5.34
C GLU A 216 3.18 25.20 -4.01
N GLU A 217 3.97 25.24 -2.94
CA GLU A 217 3.49 25.63 -1.61
C GLU A 217 3.64 27.14 -1.42
N LYS A 218 2.52 27.80 -1.10
CA LYS A 218 2.47 29.20 -0.69
C LYS A 218 2.13 29.29 0.80
N LYS A 219 2.05 30.52 1.31
CA LYS A 219 1.77 30.79 2.72
C LYS A 219 0.49 30.09 3.21
N ASP A 220 -0.63 30.34 2.52
CA ASP A 220 -1.97 29.90 2.96
C ASP A 220 -2.59 28.82 2.06
N ILE A 221 -1.99 28.54 0.90
CA ILE A 221 -2.51 27.62 -0.11
C ILE A 221 -1.39 26.80 -0.75
N VAL A 222 -1.69 25.56 -1.11
CA VAL A 222 -0.84 24.69 -1.91
C VAL A 222 -1.49 24.46 -3.27
N ASN A 223 -0.76 24.75 -4.35
CA ASN A 223 -1.21 24.46 -5.71
C ASN A 223 -0.65 23.11 -6.15
N ILE A 224 -1.51 22.19 -6.56
CA ILE A 224 -1.13 20.84 -6.96
C ILE A 224 -1.76 20.52 -8.31
N SER A 225 -0.96 20.08 -9.27
CA SER A 225 -1.44 19.58 -10.56
C SER A 225 -1.15 18.09 -10.66
N VAL A 226 -2.18 17.29 -10.95
CA VAL A 226 -2.09 15.83 -11.08
C VAL A 226 -2.58 15.39 -12.45
N ASP A 227 -1.73 14.69 -13.19
CA ASP A 227 -2.11 13.99 -14.41
C ASP A 227 -2.71 12.62 -14.05
N ILE A 228 -3.91 12.36 -14.55
CA ILE A 228 -4.56 11.05 -14.55
C ILE A 228 -4.31 10.42 -15.92
N ILE A 229 -3.51 9.37 -15.95
CA ILE A 229 -3.06 8.71 -17.18
C ILE A 229 -3.86 7.43 -17.38
N VAL A 230 -4.44 7.29 -18.56
CA VAL A 230 -5.25 6.13 -18.96
C VAL A 230 -4.71 5.51 -20.25
N ASP A 231 -4.95 4.22 -20.46
CA ASP A 231 -4.42 3.52 -21.65
C ASP A 231 -5.25 3.71 -22.93
N ARG A 232 -6.54 4.08 -22.83
CA ARG A 232 -7.45 4.26 -23.98
C ARG A 232 -8.48 5.37 -23.79
N ASP A 233 -8.89 6.00 -24.89
CA ASP A 233 -9.79 7.16 -24.88
C ASP A 233 -11.18 6.86 -24.31
N ASN A 234 -11.67 5.62 -24.46
CA ASN A 234 -12.92 5.22 -23.83
C ASN A 234 -12.84 5.37 -22.30
N ILE A 235 -11.74 4.93 -21.68
CA ILE A 235 -11.52 5.09 -20.24
C ILE A 235 -11.41 6.57 -19.88
N LYS A 236 -10.73 7.38 -20.69
CA LYS A 236 -10.67 8.84 -20.47
C LYS A 236 -12.07 9.45 -20.36
N ARG A 237 -12.98 9.10 -21.25
CA ARG A 237 -14.39 9.56 -21.20
C ARG A 237 -15.09 9.10 -19.94
N ILE A 238 -14.85 7.85 -19.51
CA ILE A 238 -15.42 7.32 -18.27
C ILE A 238 -14.88 8.08 -17.06
N ILE A 239 -13.57 8.30 -16.95
CA ILE A 239 -12.98 9.06 -15.84
C ILE A 239 -13.55 10.48 -15.77
N ILE A 240 -13.70 11.16 -16.91
CA ILE A 240 -14.30 12.51 -16.97
C ILE A 240 -15.76 12.45 -16.51
N GLY A 241 -16.52 11.47 -16.99
CA GLY A 241 -17.95 11.35 -16.72
C GLY A 241 -18.78 12.38 -17.49
N LYS A 242 -20.11 12.25 -17.42
CA LYS A 242 -21.05 13.14 -18.11
C LYS A 242 -20.82 14.59 -17.62
N ASN A 243 -20.50 15.50 -18.53
CA ASN A 243 -20.20 16.91 -18.23
C ASN A 243 -19.09 17.10 -17.18
N GLY A 244 -18.14 16.17 -17.06
CA GLY A 244 -17.06 16.26 -16.07
C GLY A 244 -17.46 15.90 -14.63
N SER A 245 -18.66 15.33 -14.42
CA SER A 245 -19.19 15.09 -13.07
C SER A 245 -18.33 14.17 -12.21
N ARG A 246 -17.80 13.09 -12.80
CA ARG A 246 -16.98 12.11 -12.07
C ARG A 246 -15.62 12.71 -11.72
N LEU A 247 -14.96 13.39 -12.66
CA LEU A 247 -13.68 14.05 -12.39
C LEU A 247 -13.82 15.14 -11.33
N LYS A 248 -14.91 15.92 -11.35
CA LYS A 248 -15.21 16.91 -10.32
C LYS A 248 -15.38 16.28 -8.93
N MET A 249 -16.10 15.17 -8.85
CA MET A 249 -16.29 14.43 -7.60
C MET A 249 -14.95 13.91 -7.06
N VAL A 250 -14.14 13.25 -7.91
CA VAL A 250 -12.79 12.76 -7.56
C VAL A 250 -11.90 13.90 -7.06
N GLY A 251 -11.83 15.01 -7.80
CA GLY A 251 -11.03 16.18 -7.41
C GLY A 251 -11.50 16.79 -6.09
N THR A 252 -12.81 16.80 -5.83
CA THR A 252 -13.36 17.33 -4.56
C THR A 252 -12.95 16.46 -3.37
N LEU A 253 -13.12 15.13 -3.50
CA LEU A 253 -12.76 14.17 -2.45
C LEU A 253 -11.24 14.16 -2.20
N ALA A 254 -10.44 14.11 -3.27
CA ALA A 254 -8.99 14.09 -3.17
C ALA A 254 -8.45 15.39 -2.56
N ARG A 255 -8.96 16.56 -2.99
CA ARG A 255 -8.58 17.86 -2.41
C ARG A 255 -8.84 17.87 -0.91
N SER A 256 -10.04 17.47 -0.47
CA SER A 256 -10.39 17.47 0.96
C SER A 256 -9.48 16.57 1.79
N GLU A 257 -9.08 15.41 1.25
CA GLU A 257 -8.17 14.50 1.96
C GLU A 257 -6.74 15.02 1.98
N ILE A 258 -6.23 15.59 0.88
CA ILE A 258 -4.89 16.19 0.84
C ILE A 258 -4.79 17.36 1.84
N GLU A 259 -5.82 18.23 1.91
CA GLU A 259 -5.87 19.33 2.88
C GLU A 259 -5.71 18.83 4.31
N LYS A 260 -6.40 17.73 4.67
CA LYS A 260 -6.44 17.19 6.03
C LYS A 260 -5.23 16.31 6.38
N GLU A 261 -4.86 15.41 5.50
CA GLU A 261 -3.92 14.32 5.80
C GLU A 261 -2.48 14.65 5.40
N LEU A 262 -2.25 15.54 4.40
CA LEU A 262 -0.91 15.80 3.87
C LEU A 262 -0.35 17.19 4.19
N VAL A 263 -1.15 18.26 4.06
CA VAL A 263 -0.60 19.63 4.08
C VAL A 263 -1.11 20.53 5.19
N GLY A 264 -2.29 20.26 5.77
CA GLY A 264 -2.88 21.14 6.80
C GLY A 264 -3.20 22.56 6.33
N LYS A 265 -3.30 22.79 5.01
CA LYS A 265 -3.53 24.07 4.34
C LYS A 265 -4.64 23.95 3.31
N LYS A 266 -5.12 25.08 2.78
CA LYS A 266 -6.00 25.06 1.60
C LYS A 266 -5.24 24.50 0.40
N VAL A 267 -5.93 23.75 -0.45
CA VAL A 267 -5.35 23.16 -1.66
C VAL A 267 -6.13 23.63 -2.87
N TYR A 268 -5.43 24.16 -3.87
CA TYR A 268 -5.94 24.24 -5.23
C TYR A 268 -5.47 22.99 -5.98
N LEU A 269 -6.38 22.03 -6.17
CA LEU A 269 -6.10 20.77 -6.87
C LEU A 269 -6.62 20.86 -8.31
N GLU A 270 -5.71 20.71 -9.25
CA GLU A 270 -6.00 20.63 -10.67
C GLU A 270 -5.74 19.22 -11.19
N THR A 271 -6.70 18.61 -11.88
CA THR A 271 -6.58 17.24 -12.39
C THR A 271 -6.78 17.19 -13.90
N TYR A 272 -5.85 16.56 -14.63
CA TYR A 272 -5.90 16.44 -16.08
C TYR A 272 -5.92 14.99 -16.55
N VAL A 273 -6.90 14.61 -17.38
CA VAL A 273 -6.97 13.24 -17.91
C VAL A 273 -6.27 13.14 -19.27
N LYS A 274 -5.20 12.34 -19.34
CA LYS A 274 -4.37 12.11 -20.53
C LYS A 274 -4.46 10.64 -20.97
N THR A 275 -4.57 10.42 -22.29
CA THR A 275 -4.50 9.06 -22.86
C THR A 275 -3.09 8.79 -23.34
N ILE A 276 -2.42 7.79 -22.75
CA ILE A 276 -1.12 7.29 -23.19
C ILE A 276 -1.27 5.82 -23.55
N LYS A 277 -1.37 5.53 -24.86
CA LYS A 277 -1.57 4.16 -25.35
C LYS A 277 -0.42 3.24 -24.93
N ASN A 278 -0.78 2.13 -24.30
CA ASN A 278 0.11 1.05 -23.85
C ASN A 278 1.27 1.55 -22.96
N TRP A 279 1.00 2.52 -22.08
CA TRP A 279 2.03 3.06 -21.19
C TRP A 279 2.66 1.98 -20.28
N LYS A 280 1.87 0.98 -19.86
CA LYS A 280 2.28 -0.16 -19.03
C LYS A 280 3.39 -1.03 -19.63
N ASP A 281 3.53 -1.02 -20.96
CA ASP A 281 4.49 -1.86 -21.70
C ASP A 281 5.71 -1.08 -22.21
N LYS A 282 5.70 0.25 -22.05
CA LYS A 282 6.70 1.16 -22.60
C LYS A 282 7.60 1.68 -21.49
N GLU A 283 8.83 1.19 -21.48
CA GLU A 283 9.88 1.52 -20.50
C GLU A 283 10.05 3.01 -20.26
N ARG A 284 10.08 3.83 -21.32
CA ARG A 284 10.13 5.30 -21.19
C ARG A 284 9.05 5.84 -20.25
N TYR A 285 7.81 5.39 -20.39
CA TYR A 285 6.73 5.84 -19.53
C TYR A 285 6.81 5.24 -18.13
N LEU A 286 7.37 4.05 -17.97
CA LEU A 286 7.62 3.49 -16.64
C LEU A 286 8.66 4.32 -15.88
N ILE A 287 9.70 4.80 -16.56
CA ILE A 287 10.69 5.74 -15.99
C ILE A 287 10.05 7.10 -15.69
N ASP A 288 9.38 7.70 -16.68
CA ASP A 288 8.78 9.04 -16.55
C ASP A 288 7.73 9.10 -15.43
N LEU A 289 7.08 7.97 -15.12
CA LEU A 289 6.06 7.84 -14.08
C LEU A 289 6.59 7.34 -12.74
N GLY A 290 7.91 7.12 -12.62
CA GLY A 290 8.57 6.74 -11.37
C GLY A 290 8.42 5.28 -10.98
N PHE A 291 8.09 4.38 -11.91
CA PHE A 291 8.05 2.92 -11.69
C PHE A 291 9.39 2.22 -11.93
N ILE A 292 10.33 2.89 -12.60
CA ILE A 292 11.68 2.37 -12.86
C ILE A 292 12.66 3.51 -12.61
N GLU A 293 13.70 3.26 -11.83
CA GLU A 293 14.81 4.20 -11.71
C GLU A 293 15.51 4.36 -13.05
N LYS A 294 15.79 5.61 -13.41
CA LYS A 294 16.55 5.90 -14.62
C LYS A 294 17.98 5.45 -14.37
N ASN A 295 18.42 4.37 -15.02
CA ASN A 295 19.83 4.01 -15.03
C ASN A 295 20.61 5.20 -15.60
N GLU A 296 21.51 5.75 -14.79
CA GLU A 296 22.53 6.71 -15.25
C GLU A 296 23.52 6.05 -16.20
#